data_AF-A0A537ZF79-F1
#
_entry.id   AF-A0A537ZF79-F1
#
_cell.length_a   1.000
_cell.length_b   1.000
_cell.length_c   1.000
_cell.angle_alpha   90.00
_cell.angle_beta   90.00
_cell.angle_gamma   90.00
#
_symmetry.space_group_name_H-M   'P 1'
#
loop_
_entity.id
_entity.type
_entity.pdbx_description
1 polymer ?
#
loop_
_entity_poly.entity_id
_entity_poly.type
_entity_poly.pdbx_seq_one_letter_code
_entity_poly.pdbx_strand_id
1 'polypeptide(L)'
;MTRTTERDGGSGPGRLSGEELALIDAWWRAANYLAVGQIYLLDNPLLRERLRVEHTKPRLLGHWGTTPGLNLMYAHVNRVIRVHELDAMFVCGPGHGGPAMVASTYLEGTYSEIYPHVTRDEAGLRTLFRQFSFPGGIPSHAAPETPGSINEGGELGYALVHAYGAALDNPDLLVV
;
A
#
# COMPACT_ATOMS: atom_id res chain seq x y z
N MET A 1 -46.45 -3.37 -8.23
CA MET A 1 -46.02 -2.33 -7.27
C MET A 1 -44.51 -2.17 -7.39
N THR A 2 -44.08 -1.34 -8.34
CA THR A 2 -42.69 -0.96 -8.52
C THR A 2 -42.35 0.08 -7.45
N ARG A 3 -41.50 -0.31 -6.49
CA ARG A 3 -40.90 0.63 -5.54
C ARG A 3 -39.83 1.40 -6.30
N THR A 4 -40.13 2.63 -6.66
CA THR A 4 -39.13 3.65 -6.99
C THR A 4 -38.29 3.88 -5.76
N THR A 5 -37.05 3.39 -5.77
CA THR A 5 -36.01 3.88 -4.87
C THR A 5 -35.61 5.27 -5.35
N GLU A 6 -36.02 6.28 -4.58
CA GLU A 6 -35.51 7.65 -4.70
C GLU A 6 -33.97 7.59 -4.60
N ARG A 7 -33.29 8.07 -5.65
CA ARG A 7 -31.85 8.32 -5.60
C ARG A 7 -31.65 9.58 -4.79
N ASP A 8 -31.11 9.39 -3.58
CA ASP A 8 -30.67 10.47 -2.73
C ASP A 8 -29.58 11.30 -3.45
N GLY A 9 -29.59 12.60 -3.18
CA GLY A 9 -28.96 13.62 -4.02
C GLY A 9 -27.44 13.59 -4.06
N GLY A 10 -26.89 13.60 -5.29
CA GLY A 10 -25.66 14.35 -5.59
C GLY A 10 -24.39 13.57 -5.92
N SER A 11 -24.39 12.75 -6.97
CA SER A 11 -23.27 12.69 -7.92
C SER A 11 -23.74 12.10 -9.26
N GLY A 12 -23.38 12.75 -10.38
CA GLY A 12 -23.57 12.17 -11.71
C GLY A 12 -22.70 10.93 -11.88
N PRO A 13 -22.96 10.07 -12.90
CA PRO A 13 -22.10 8.92 -13.18
C PRO A 13 -20.65 9.39 -13.33
N GLY A 14 -19.77 8.91 -12.45
CA GLY A 14 -18.32 9.18 -12.47
C GLY A 14 -17.78 10.16 -11.42
N ARG A 15 -18.60 10.72 -10.52
CA ARG A 15 -18.11 11.58 -9.42
C ARG A 15 -18.15 10.85 -8.07
N LEU A 16 -17.02 10.85 -7.37
CA LEU A 16 -16.91 10.34 -6.00
C LEU A 16 -17.79 11.17 -5.06
N SER A 17 -18.53 10.49 -4.18
CA SER A 17 -19.19 11.13 -3.06
C SER A 17 -18.16 11.73 -2.09
N GLY A 18 -18.60 12.67 -1.25
CA GLY A 18 -17.74 13.25 -0.21
C GLY A 18 -17.22 12.19 0.78
N GLU A 19 -18.02 11.17 1.07
CA GLU A 19 -17.64 10.06 1.94
C GLU A 19 -16.56 9.19 1.30
N GLU A 20 -16.72 8.80 0.03
CA GLU A 20 -15.70 8.02 -0.69
C GLU A 20 -14.36 8.77 -0.77
N LEU A 21 -14.40 10.07 -1.03
CA LEU A 21 -13.21 10.92 -1.03
C LEU A 21 -12.53 10.94 0.35
N ALA A 22 -13.30 11.07 1.43
CA ALA A 22 -12.78 11.07 2.79
C ALA A 22 -12.14 9.72 3.16
N LEU A 23 -12.73 8.60 2.74
CA LEU A 23 -12.18 7.27 2.96
C LEU A 23 -10.89 7.03 2.18
N ILE A 24 -10.83 7.45 0.91
CA ILE A 24 -9.61 7.37 0.10
C ILE A 24 -8.50 8.22 0.72
N ASP A 25 -8.81 9.46 1.12
CA ASP A 25 -7.84 10.35 1.78
C ASP A 25 -7.31 9.75 3.08
N ALA A 26 -8.20 9.20 3.92
CA ALA A 26 -7.81 8.57 5.18
C ALA A 26 -6.89 7.37 4.95
N TRP A 27 -7.21 6.51 3.97
CA TRP A 27 -6.37 5.37 3.62
C TRP A 27 -5.01 5.83 3.08
N TRP A 28 -5.01 6.79 2.17
CA TRP A 28 -3.78 7.35 1.58
C TRP A 28 -2.86 7.95 2.64
N ARG A 29 -3.40 8.73 3.58
CA ARG A 29 -2.66 9.30 4.70
C ARG A 29 -2.13 8.23 5.65
N ALA A 30 -2.92 7.18 5.94
CA ALA A 30 -2.45 6.06 6.74
C ALA A 30 -1.28 5.35 6.07
N ALA A 31 -1.38 5.03 4.78
CA ALA A 31 -0.31 4.39 4.02
C ALA A 31 0.96 5.26 3.96
N ASN A 32 0.81 6.57 3.77
CA ASN A 32 1.92 7.53 3.81
C ASN A 32 2.59 7.57 5.19
N TYR A 33 1.80 7.57 6.26
CA TYR A 33 2.32 7.54 7.63
C TYR A 33 3.12 6.26 7.89
N LEU A 34 2.58 5.10 7.50
CA LEU A 34 3.28 3.83 7.62
C LEU A 34 4.58 3.79 6.81
N ALA A 35 4.58 4.36 5.61
CA ALA A 35 5.79 4.46 4.79
C ALA A 35 6.87 5.36 5.43
N VAL A 36 6.49 6.49 6.02
CA VAL A 36 7.40 7.33 6.80
C VAL A 36 7.91 6.54 8.02
N GLY A 37 7.04 5.85 8.75
CA GLY A 37 7.44 5.00 9.86
C GLY A 37 8.51 3.98 9.47
N GLN A 38 8.29 3.27 8.37
CA GLN A 38 9.26 2.32 7.78
C GLN A 38 10.60 2.95 7.44
N ILE A 39 10.65 4.15 6.87
CA ILE A 39 11.91 4.78 6.45
C ILE A 39 12.66 5.34 7.67
N TYR A 40 11.95 5.91 8.65
CA TYR A 40 12.56 6.78 9.66
C TYR A 40 12.58 6.21 11.08
N LEU A 41 11.64 5.37 11.50
CA LEU A 41 11.43 5.05 12.91
C LEU A 41 11.95 3.66 13.32
N LEU A 42 12.52 3.59 14.52
CA LEU A 42 12.82 2.37 15.28
C LEU A 42 11.81 2.11 16.39
N ASP A 43 11.22 3.18 16.93
CA ASP A 43 10.33 3.14 18.09
C ASP A 43 9.33 4.31 18.04
N ASN A 44 8.40 4.36 19.01
CA ASN A 44 7.33 5.33 19.15
C ASN A 44 6.47 5.44 17.86
N PRO A 45 5.95 4.32 17.33
CA PRO A 45 5.36 4.26 16.00
C PRO A 45 4.05 5.05 15.88
N LEU A 46 3.43 5.45 16.99
CA LEU A 46 2.22 6.27 17.04
C LEU A 46 2.46 7.65 17.63
N LEU A 47 3.72 8.03 17.90
CA LEU A 47 4.10 9.31 18.49
C LEU A 47 3.35 9.64 19.79
N ARG A 48 3.13 8.63 20.65
CA ARG A 48 2.46 8.81 21.95
C ARG A 48 3.24 9.67 22.92
N GLU A 49 4.55 9.72 22.75
CA GLU A 49 5.43 10.69 23.39
C GLU A 49 6.10 11.59 22.34
N ARG A 50 6.65 12.72 22.81
CA ARG A 50 7.40 13.64 21.94
C ARG A 50 8.50 12.89 21.21
N LEU A 51 8.58 13.06 19.89
CA LEU A 51 9.60 12.44 19.06
C LEU A 51 11.00 12.91 19.49
N ARG A 52 11.92 11.95 19.62
CA ARG A 52 13.32 12.16 20.00
C ARG A 52 14.21 11.43 19.01
N VAL A 53 15.49 11.79 18.94
CA VAL A 53 16.42 11.21 17.94
C VAL A 53 16.60 9.71 18.16
N GLU A 54 16.48 9.22 19.39
CA GLU A 54 16.61 7.81 19.75
C GLU A 54 15.50 6.94 19.16
N HIS A 55 14.37 7.53 18.79
CA HIS A 55 13.28 6.84 18.11
C HIS A 55 13.53 6.69 16.60
N THR A 56 14.57 7.33 16.05
CA THR A 56 14.86 7.34 14.61
C THR A 56 15.96 6.35 14.25
N LYS A 57 15.92 5.83 13.02
CA LYS A 57 16.96 4.93 12.50
C LYS A 57 18.29 5.69 12.37
N PRO A 58 19.42 5.10 12.80
CA PRO A 58 20.74 5.73 12.66
C PRO A 58 21.19 5.81 11.18
N ARG A 59 20.60 4.97 10.31
CA ARG A 59 20.79 5.01 8.87
C ARG A 59 19.42 5.03 8.21
N LEU A 60 19.14 6.10 7.46
CA LEU A 60 17.88 6.27 6.74
C LEU A 60 18.02 5.59 5.38
N LEU A 61 17.27 4.51 5.18
CA LEU A 61 17.27 3.71 3.96
C LEU A 61 15.84 3.54 3.47
N GLY A 62 15.64 3.68 2.15
CA GLY A 62 14.33 3.67 1.51
C GLY A 62 14.11 4.92 0.66
N HIS A 63 13.04 4.90 -0.13
CA HIS A 63 12.72 5.99 -1.04
C HIS A 63 11.35 6.59 -0.71
N TRP A 64 11.31 7.90 -0.56
CA TRP A 64 10.07 8.65 -0.39
C TRP A 64 9.49 9.13 -1.71
N GLY A 65 10.33 9.52 -2.69
CA GLY A 65 9.89 10.29 -3.86
C GLY A 65 8.71 9.70 -4.65
N THR A 66 8.71 8.39 -4.89
CA THR A 66 7.61 7.71 -5.62
C THR A 66 6.46 7.25 -4.70
N THR A 67 6.74 7.08 -3.42
CA THR A 67 5.91 6.34 -2.45
C THR A 67 4.51 6.95 -2.22
N PRO A 68 4.33 8.27 -2.05
CA PRO A 68 2.99 8.86 -1.93
C PRO A 68 2.14 8.71 -3.18
N GLY A 69 2.76 8.75 -4.36
CA GLY A 69 2.07 8.52 -5.63
C GLY A 69 1.58 7.09 -5.74
N LEU A 70 2.43 6.13 -5.38
CA LEU A 70 2.05 4.71 -5.31
C LEU A 70 0.92 4.46 -4.30
N ASN A 71 1.01 5.02 -3.09
CA ASN A 71 -0.05 4.90 -2.09
C ASN A 71 -1.38 5.49 -2.56
N LEU A 72 -1.35 6.62 -3.29
CA LEU A 72 -2.55 7.22 -3.85
C LEU A 72 -3.17 6.30 -4.90
N MET A 73 -2.35 5.79 -5.83
CA MET A 73 -2.79 4.84 -6.86
C MET A 73 -3.38 3.59 -6.23
N TYR A 74 -2.70 2.99 -5.26
CA TYR A 74 -3.17 1.78 -4.56
C TYR A 74 -4.52 2.03 -3.87
N ALA A 75 -4.70 3.18 -3.19
CA ALA A 75 -5.98 3.54 -2.57
C ALA A 75 -7.13 3.60 -3.58
N HIS A 76 -6.90 4.24 -4.73
CA HIS A 76 -7.89 4.33 -5.81
C HIS A 76 -8.14 2.98 -6.49
N VAL A 77 -7.11 2.18 -6.72
CA VAL A 77 -7.22 0.83 -7.29
C VAL A 77 -8.03 -0.07 -6.35
N ASN A 78 -7.74 -0.08 -5.05
CA ASN A 78 -8.53 -0.80 -4.05
C ASN A 78 -10.00 -0.41 -4.08
N ARG A 79 -10.32 0.87 -4.24
CA ARG A 79 -11.70 1.31 -4.40
C ARG A 79 -12.33 0.71 -5.68
N VAL A 80 -11.65 0.82 -6.81
CA VAL A 80 -12.17 0.33 -8.11
C VAL A 80 -12.38 -1.18 -8.06
N ILE A 81 -11.42 -1.94 -7.51
CA ILE A 81 -11.54 -3.38 -7.25
C ILE A 81 -12.81 -3.68 -6.45
N ARG A 82 -13.03 -2.98 -5.34
CA ARG A 82 -14.19 -3.20 -4.48
C ARG A 82 -15.53 -2.84 -5.11
N VAL A 83 -15.59 -1.74 -5.86
CA VAL A 83 -16.84 -1.24 -6.45
C VAL A 83 -17.26 -2.08 -7.67
N HIS A 84 -16.29 -2.65 -8.39
CA HIS A 84 -16.53 -3.39 -9.62
C HIS A 84 -16.25 -4.89 -9.50
N GLU A 85 -15.91 -5.38 -8.32
CA GLU A 85 -15.59 -6.79 -8.03
C GLU A 85 -14.55 -7.37 -9.01
N LEU A 86 -13.47 -6.61 -9.26
CA LEU A 86 -12.46 -6.96 -10.25
C LEU A 86 -11.48 -7.99 -9.71
N ASP A 87 -11.12 -8.97 -10.55
CA ASP A 87 -9.86 -9.68 -10.40
C ASP A 87 -8.74 -8.76 -10.91
N ALA A 88 -7.84 -8.35 -10.03
CA ALA A 88 -6.84 -7.35 -10.34
C ALA A 88 -5.49 -7.63 -9.69
N MET A 89 -4.44 -7.28 -10.42
CA MET A 89 -3.05 -7.36 -9.98
C MET A 89 -2.34 -6.02 -10.19
N PHE A 90 -1.48 -5.64 -9.26
CA PHE A 90 -0.71 -4.40 -9.34
C PHE A 90 0.76 -4.70 -9.64
N VAL A 91 1.29 -4.17 -10.74
CA VAL A 91 2.71 -4.29 -11.10
C VAL A 91 3.46 -3.03 -10.69
N CYS A 92 4.18 -3.12 -9.57
CA CYS A 92 4.95 -1.98 -9.05
C CYS A 92 6.22 -1.73 -9.89
N GLY A 93 6.07 -0.99 -10.99
CA GLY A 93 7.19 -0.58 -11.85
C GLY A 93 8.32 0.16 -11.12
N PRO A 94 8.06 1.28 -10.40
CA PRO A 94 9.05 1.94 -9.57
C PRO A 94 9.23 1.18 -8.24
N GLY A 95 9.79 -0.03 -8.33
CA GLY A 95 9.88 -1.00 -7.24
C GLY A 95 10.65 -0.54 -6.01
N HIS A 96 11.52 0.45 -6.15
CA HIS A 96 12.18 1.12 -5.03
C HIS A 96 11.20 1.84 -4.08
N GLY A 97 9.93 1.97 -4.47
CA GLY A 97 8.78 2.34 -3.62
C GLY A 97 8.25 1.21 -2.73
N GLY A 98 9.10 0.25 -2.32
CA GLY A 98 8.76 -0.85 -1.41
C GLY A 98 7.95 -0.44 -0.17
N PRO A 99 8.21 0.71 0.50
CA PRO A 99 7.40 1.14 1.64
C PRO A 99 5.91 1.29 1.32
N ALA A 100 5.55 1.64 0.08
CA ALA A 100 4.15 1.75 -0.35
C ALA A 100 3.48 0.37 -0.38
N MET A 101 4.14 -0.63 -0.98
CA MET A 101 3.58 -1.98 -1.10
C MET A 101 3.45 -2.65 0.27
N VAL A 102 4.46 -2.51 1.13
CA VAL A 102 4.41 -3.02 2.51
C VAL A 102 3.33 -2.31 3.34
N ALA A 103 3.21 -0.98 3.24
CA ALA A 103 2.16 -0.24 3.93
C ALA A 103 0.75 -0.67 3.46
N SER A 104 0.58 -0.83 2.15
CA SER A 104 -0.70 -1.20 1.54
C SER A 104 -1.16 -2.59 1.97
N THR A 105 -0.26 -3.58 1.85
CA THR A 105 -0.51 -4.98 2.25
C THR A 105 -0.72 -5.15 3.76
N TYR A 106 -0.11 -4.28 4.57
CA TYR A 106 -0.38 -4.22 6.01
C TYR A 106 -1.77 -3.65 6.33
N LEU A 107 -2.21 -2.59 5.62
CA LEU A 107 -3.52 -1.98 5.84
C LEU A 107 -4.68 -2.90 5.44
N GLU A 108 -4.54 -3.65 4.36
CA GLU A 108 -5.54 -4.66 3.94
C GLU A 108 -5.54 -5.91 4.84
N GLY A 109 -4.41 -6.22 5.49
CA GLY A 109 -4.29 -7.29 6.49
C GLY A 109 -3.46 -8.49 6.04
N THR A 110 -3.29 -8.68 4.73
CA THR A 110 -2.54 -9.80 4.12
C THR A 110 -1.12 -9.93 4.66
N TYR A 111 -0.47 -8.80 4.95
CA TYR A 111 0.88 -8.80 5.54
C TYR A 111 0.90 -9.52 6.90
N SER A 112 -0.10 -9.27 7.76
CA SER A 112 -0.20 -9.91 9.08
C SER A 112 -0.68 -11.37 9.00
N GLU A 113 -1.39 -11.74 7.93
CA GLU A 113 -1.76 -13.14 7.67
C GLU A 113 -0.53 -13.99 7.33
N ILE A 114 0.37 -13.44 6.48
CA ILE A 114 1.61 -14.12 6.07
C ILE A 114 2.71 -14.00 7.14
N TYR A 115 2.77 -12.87 7.85
CA TYR A 115 3.73 -12.59 8.91
C TYR A 115 3.02 -12.34 10.26
N PRO A 116 2.57 -13.40 10.97
CA PRO A 116 1.78 -13.27 12.20
C PRO A 116 2.46 -12.50 13.35
N HIS A 117 3.78 -12.36 13.30
CA HIS A 117 4.56 -11.59 14.28
C HIS A 117 4.49 -10.08 14.04
N VAL A 118 3.97 -9.63 12.90
CA VAL A 118 3.71 -8.23 12.57
C VAL A 118 2.21 -7.97 12.69
N THR A 119 1.74 -7.84 13.92
CA THR A 119 0.32 -7.71 14.28
C THR A 119 -0.28 -6.36 13.87
N ARG A 120 -1.62 -6.26 13.89
CA ARG A 120 -2.37 -5.02 13.61
C ARG A 120 -2.57 -4.17 14.87
N ASP A 121 -1.50 -4.00 15.64
CA ASP A 121 -1.46 -3.21 16.87
C ASP A 121 -0.16 -2.39 16.95
N GLU A 122 0.03 -1.66 18.04
CA GLU A 122 1.20 -0.79 18.23
C GLU A 122 2.53 -1.55 18.27
N ALA A 123 2.56 -2.78 18.81
CA ALA A 123 3.76 -3.60 18.81
C ALA A 123 4.09 -4.09 17.40
N GLY A 124 3.08 -4.52 16.65
CA GLY A 124 3.23 -4.89 15.25
C GLY A 124 3.66 -3.72 14.37
N LEU A 125 3.15 -2.51 14.60
CA LEU A 125 3.63 -1.30 13.92
C LEU A 125 5.11 -1.01 14.22
N ARG A 126 5.53 -1.17 15.48
CA ARG A 126 6.95 -1.03 15.85
C ARG A 126 7.82 -2.02 15.07
N THR A 127 7.39 -3.28 14.98
CA THR A 127 8.06 -4.32 14.19
C THR A 127 8.11 -3.95 12.71
N LEU A 128 6.97 -3.60 12.11
CA LEU A 128 6.82 -3.20 10.70
C LEU A 128 7.79 -2.07 10.35
N PHE A 129 7.87 -1.05 11.20
CA PHE A 129 8.73 0.10 10.96
C PHE A 129 10.20 -0.27 11.09
N ARG A 130 10.56 -0.95 12.17
CA ARG A 130 11.95 -1.30 12.48
C ARG A 130 12.56 -2.21 11.43
N GLN A 131 11.83 -3.21 10.94
CA GLN A 131 12.37 -4.23 10.04
C GLN A 131 12.68 -3.73 8.62
N PHE A 132 12.03 -2.65 8.16
CA PHE A 132 12.23 -2.16 6.80
C PHE A 132 13.69 -1.70 6.56
N SER A 133 14.36 -2.26 5.56
CA SER A 133 15.75 -1.95 5.21
C SER A 133 16.72 -2.01 6.40
N PHE A 134 16.51 -2.99 7.29
CA PHE A 134 17.30 -3.15 8.51
C PHE A 134 18.03 -4.49 8.51
N PRO A 135 19.20 -4.63 9.16
CA PRO A 135 19.87 -5.92 9.29
C PRO A 135 18.94 -7.00 9.87
N GLY A 136 18.75 -8.09 9.12
CA GLY A 136 17.82 -9.18 9.48
C GLY A 136 16.33 -8.85 9.31
N GLY A 137 16.01 -7.72 8.68
CA GLY A 137 14.64 -7.35 8.31
C GLY A 137 14.37 -7.54 6.82
N ILE A 138 13.52 -6.69 6.26
CA ILE A 138 12.99 -6.82 4.89
C ILE A 138 13.68 -5.87 3.89
N PRO A 139 13.70 -6.19 2.57
CA PRO A 139 14.27 -5.36 1.52
C PRO A 139 13.64 -3.97 1.38
N SER A 140 14.32 -3.11 0.62
CA SER A 140 13.86 -1.74 0.32
C SER A 140 12.89 -1.66 -0.87
N HIS A 141 12.80 -2.71 -1.67
CA HIS A 141 12.00 -2.79 -2.89
C HIS A 141 10.68 -3.53 -2.66
N ALA A 142 9.81 -3.58 -3.66
CA ALA A 142 8.64 -4.46 -3.72
C ALA A 142 9.06 -5.93 -3.90
N ALA A 143 9.94 -6.42 -3.03
CA ALA A 143 10.61 -7.72 -3.15
C ALA A 143 9.63 -8.90 -3.13
N PRO A 144 10.05 -10.12 -3.53
CA PRO A 144 9.19 -11.31 -3.58
C PRO A 144 8.55 -11.71 -2.24
N GLU A 145 9.11 -11.26 -1.12
CA GLU A 145 8.54 -11.44 0.22
C GLU A 145 7.40 -10.45 0.54
N THR A 146 7.19 -9.42 -0.28
CA THR A 146 6.03 -8.54 -0.13
C THR A 146 4.80 -9.23 -0.72
N PRO A 147 3.71 -9.42 0.05
CA PRO A 147 2.50 -10.03 -0.46
C PRO A 147 2.00 -9.35 -1.75
N GLY A 148 1.58 -10.14 -2.73
CA GLY A 148 1.09 -9.64 -4.01
C GLY A 148 2.17 -9.20 -5.01
N SER A 149 3.46 -9.19 -4.66
CA SER A 149 4.51 -8.81 -5.61
C SER A 149 4.88 -9.96 -6.56
N ILE A 150 4.77 -9.69 -7.87
CA ILE A 150 5.35 -10.51 -8.94
C ILE A 150 6.46 -9.78 -9.72
N ASN A 151 6.73 -8.52 -9.36
CA ASN A 151 7.67 -7.63 -10.03
C ASN A 151 8.38 -6.78 -8.98
N GLU A 152 9.64 -7.09 -8.69
CA GLU A 152 10.41 -6.36 -7.68
C GLU A 152 10.69 -4.91 -8.08
N GLY A 153 10.87 -4.65 -9.38
CA GLY A 153 11.11 -3.30 -9.91
C GLY A 153 12.40 -2.64 -9.41
N GLY A 154 13.41 -3.44 -9.03
CA GLY A 154 14.76 -2.96 -8.74
C GLY A 154 15.50 -2.56 -10.01
N GLU A 155 15.65 -3.49 -10.94
CA GLU A 155 16.03 -3.16 -12.32
C GLU A 155 14.80 -2.70 -13.10
N LEU A 156 14.78 -1.42 -13.49
CA LEU A 156 13.67 -0.82 -14.19
C LEU A 156 13.61 -1.27 -15.66
N GLY A 157 12.40 -1.32 -16.22
CA GLY A 157 12.18 -1.57 -17.66
C GLY A 157 11.25 -2.74 -17.95
N TYR A 158 11.00 -3.63 -16.98
CA TYR A 158 10.24 -4.86 -17.19
C TYR A 158 8.77 -4.81 -16.80
N ALA A 159 8.30 -3.70 -16.22
CA ALA A 159 6.93 -3.60 -15.70
C ALA A 159 5.87 -3.94 -16.76
N LEU A 160 6.00 -3.41 -17.98
CA LEU A 160 5.04 -3.67 -19.04
C LEU A 160 5.12 -5.11 -19.55
N VAL A 161 6.31 -5.68 -19.77
CA VAL A 161 6.41 -7.06 -20.26
C VAL A 161 5.85 -8.05 -19.23
N HIS A 162 6.07 -7.81 -17.94
CA HIS A 162 5.44 -8.60 -16.88
C HIS A 162 3.92 -8.42 -16.85
N ALA A 163 3.42 -7.19 -16.99
CA ALA A 163 1.99 -6.94 -17.00
C ALA A 163 1.26 -7.60 -18.19
N TYR A 164 1.80 -7.44 -19.40
CA TYR A 164 1.27 -8.10 -20.59
C TYR A 164 1.34 -9.63 -20.49
N GLY A 165 2.43 -10.16 -19.93
CA GLY A 165 2.58 -11.60 -19.70
C GLY A 165 1.57 -12.14 -18.69
N ALA A 166 1.29 -11.40 -17.61
CA ALA A 166 0.31 -11.80 -16.59
C ALA A 166 -1.13 -11.82 -17.12
N ALA A 167 -1.47 -10.91 -18.03
CA ALA A 167 -2.80 -10.84 -18.66
C ALA A 167 -2.98 -11.84 -19.83
N LEU A 168 -1.90 -12.44 -20.34
CA LEU A 168 -1.97 -13.38 -21.46
C LEU A 168 -2.76 -14.62 -21.06
N ASP A 169 -3.75 -14.99 -21.89
CA ASP A 169 -4.69 -16.10 -21.64
C ASP A 169 -5.46 -15.99 -20.30
N ASN A 170 -5.54 -14.77 -19.74
CA ASN A 170 -6.31 -14.47 -18.52
C ASN A 170 -7.25 -13.27 -18.76
N PRO A 171 -8.38 -13.49 -19.47
CA PRO A 171 -9.21 -12.40 -20.01
C PRO A 171 -9.93 -11.57 -18.95
N ASP A 172 -10.07 -12.09 -17.73
CA ASP A 172 -10.78 -11.42 -16.62
C ASP A 172 -9.83 -10.64 -15.70
N LEU A 173 -8.51 -10.85 -15.81
CA LEU A 173 -7.51 -10.20 -14.98
C LEU A 173 -7.21 -8.79 -15.46
N LEU A 174 -7.47 -7.80 -14.60
CA LEU A 174 -6.96 -6.45 -14.77
C LEU A 174 -5.53 -6.34 -14.20
N VAL A 175 -4.56 -5.96 -15.03
CA VAL A 175 -3.21 -5.63 -14.54
C VAL A 175 -3.01 -4.12 -14.55
N VAL A 176 -2.71 -3.54 -13.38
CA VAL A 176 -2.51 -2.11 -13.14
C VAL A 176 -1.03 -1.77 -12.99
#